data_AF-A0A533VU37-F1
#
_entry.id   AF-A0A533VU37-F1
#
_cell.length_a   1.000
_cell.length_b   1.000
_cell.length_c   1.000
_cell.angle_alpha   90.00
_cell.angle_beta   90.00
_cell.angle_gamma   90.00
#
_symmetry.space_group_name_H-M   'P 1'
#
loop_
_entity.id
_entity.type
_entity.pdbx_description
1 polymer ?
#
loop_
_entity_poly.entity_id
_entity_poly.type
_entity_poly.pdbx_seq_one_letter_code
_entity_poly.pdbx_strand_id
1 'polypeptide(L)'
;MPTFEEAKRKVAELVVAKGFGNTAREIPNKLLFAFVELGEAGDSWKKGKPRGETIEELIDVIFYVLDASRLIDPTANLDEVFEKKLAKNLTRPPRYGEAFREKLGSWSPRRRSRRLPRAPSSRPAGIRG
;
A
#
# COMPACT_ATOMS: atom_id res chain seq x y z
N MET A 1 -12.40 1.03 -20.63
CA MET A 1 -11.62 0.46 -19.52
C MET A 1 -12.46 -0.61 -18.86
N PRO A 2 -11.87 -1.73 -18.39
CA PRO A 2 -12.64 -2.73 -17.69
C PRO A 2 -13.19 -2.17 -16.37
N THR A 3 -14.39 -2.59 -15.96
CA THR A 3 -14.87 -2.39 -14.59
C THR A 3 -14.11 -3.29 -13.59
N PHE A 4 -14.29 -3.12 -12.27
CA PHE A 4 -13.71 -4.05 -11.29
C PHE A 4 -14.29 -5.46 -11.45
N GLU A 5 -15.58 -5.56 -11.76
CA GLU A 5 -16.21 -6.86 -12.01
C GLU A 5 -15.63 -7.52 -13.28
N GLU A 6 -15.43 -6.76 -14.35
CA GLU A 6 -14.77 -7.24 -15.56
C GLU A 6 -13.31 -7.64 -15.33
N ALA A 7 -12.56 -6.85 -14.55
CA ALA A 7 -11.19 -7.16 -14.20
C ALA A 7 -11.11 -8.44 -13.35
N LYS A 8 -11.99 -8.61 -12.35
CA LYS A 8 -12.10 -9.84 -11.55
C LYS A 8 -12.33 -11.07 -12.43
N ARG A 9 -13.20 -10.98 -13.44
CA ARG A 9 -13.44 -12.09 -14.38
C ARG A 9 -12.20 -12.40 -15.23
N LYS A 10 -11.54 -11.39 -15.80
CA LYS A 10 -10.32 -11.59 -16.60
C LYS A 10 -9.17 -12.21 -15.78
N VAL A 11 -9.01 -11.79 -14.53
CA VAL A 11 -8.03 -12.39 -13.61
C VAL A 11 -8.38 -13.86 -13.31
N ALA A 12 -9.67 -14.17 -13.14
CA ALA A 12 -10.11 -15.55 -12.93
C ALA A 12 -9.78 -16.46 -14.14
N GLU A 13 -10.05 -15.98 -15.35
CA GLU A 13 -9.72 -16.66 -16.61
C GLU A 13 -8.20 -16.91 -16.71
N LEU A 14 -7.40 -15.90 -16.37
CA LEU A 14 -5.94 -16.01 -16.34
C LEU A 14 -5.47 -17.07 -15.33
N VAL A 15 -6.00 -17.05 -14.11
CA VAL A 15 -5.66 -18.00 -13.03
C VAL A 15 -5.93 -19.44 -13.45
N VAL A 16 -7.09 -19.69 -14.07
CA VAL A 16 -7.44 -21.01 -14.62
C VAL A 16 -6.51 -21.39 -15.75
N ALA A 17 -6.30 -20.50 -16.73
CA ALA A 17 -5.48 -20.76 -17.91
C ALA A 17 -4.00 -21.05 -17.58
N LYS A 18 -3.48 -20.45 -16.50
CA LYS A 18 -2.10 -20.64 -16.03
C LYS A 18 -1.95 -21.77 -15.01
N GLY A 19 -3.03 -22.43 -14.62
CA GLY A 19 -2.99 -23.53 -13.65
C GLY A 19 -2.64 -23.10 -12.23
N PHE A 20 -2.89 -21.84 -11.88
CA PHE A 20 -2.67 -21.35 -10.52
C PHE A 20 -3.68 -21.94 -9.55
N GLY A 21 -3.30 -22.01 -8.27
CA GLY A 21 -4.21 -22.40 -7.21
C GLY A 21 -5.50 -21.58 -7.25
N ASN A 22 -6.64 -22.28 -7.31
CA ASN A 22 -7.96 -21.69 -7.60
C ASN A 22 -9.07 -22.26 -6.70
N THR A 23 -8.75 -22.53 -5.43
CA THR A 23 -9.73 -22.99 -4.44
C THR A 23 -9.67 -22.11 -3.20
N ALA A 24 -10.66 -22.20 -2.32
CA ALA A 24 -10.68 -21.45 -1.06
C ALA A 24 -9.42 -21.68 -0.19
N ARG A 25 -8.73 -22.82 -0.34
CA ARG A 25 -7.47 -23.12 0.37
C ARG A 25 -6.33 -22.17 0.00
N GLU A 26 -6.43 -21.51 -1.16
CA GLU A 26 -5.40 -20.61 -1.68
C GLU A 26 -5.59 -19.17 -1.22
N ILE A 27 -6.73 -18.83 -0.60
CA ILE A 27 -7.00 -17.46 -0.14
C ILE A 27 -5.84 -16.89 0.72
N PRO A 28 -5.27 -17.63 1.70
CA PRO A 28 -4.12 -17.13 2.46
C PRO A 28 -2.91 -16.82 1.59
N ASN A 29 -2.61 -17.67 0.59
CA ASN A 29 -1.52 -17.46 -0.34
C ASN A 29 -1.75 -16.22 -1.20
N LYS A 30 -2.96 -16.03 -1.75
CA LYS A 30 -3.29 -14.85 -2.56
C LYS A 30 -3.13 -13.56 -1.77
N LEU A 31 -3.60 -13.54 -0.51
CA LEU A 31 -3.42 -12.39 0.37
C LEU A 31 -1.94 -12.16 0.71
N LEU A 32 -1.17 -13.23 0.96
CA LEU A 32 0.28 -13.13 1.20
C LEU A 32 1.01 -12.56 -0.01
N PHE A 33 0.73 -13.05 -1.22
CA PHE A 33 1.37 -12.54 -2.43
C PHE A 33 0.99 -11.08 -2.70
N ALA A 34 -0.25 -10.65 -2.43
CA ALA A 34 -0.59 -9.23 -2.48
C ALA A 34 0.31 -8.35 -1.58
N PHE A 35 0.75 -8.85 -0.42
CA PHE A 35 1.72 -8.15 0.43
C PHE A 35 3.14 -8.19 -0.13
N VAL A 36 3.53 -9.30 -0.77
CA VAL A 36 4.83 -9.42 -1.46
C VAL A 36 4.91 -8.37 -2.55
N GLU A 37 3.93 -8.30 -3.46
CA GLU A 37 3.91 -7.32 -4.57
C GLU A 37 3.88 -5.88 -4.06
N LEU A 38 3.20 -5.62 -2.94
CA LEU A 38 3.23 -4.31 -2.31
C LEU A 38 4.63 -3.96 -1.78
N GLY A 39 5.36 -4.96 -1.29
CA GLY A 39 6.77 -4.86 -0.93
C GLY A 39 7.66 -4.58 -2.14
N GLU A 40 7.41 -5.24 -3.27
CA GLU A 40 8.12 -5.02 -4.54
C GLU A 40 7.89 -3.59 -5.06
N ALA A 41 6.65 -3.10 -5.05
CA ALA A 41 6.34 -1.71 -5.38
C ALA A 41 7.11 -0.71 -4.48
N GLY A 42 7.15 -0.97 -3.17
CA GLY A 42 7.90 -0.14 -2.22
C GLY A 42 9.41 -0.17 -2.44
N ASP A 43 9.97 -1.34 -2.74
CA ASP A 43 11.39 -1.52 -3.02
C ASP A 43 11.79 -0.90 -4.36
N SER A 44 10.97 -1.08 -5.40
CA SER A 44 11.09 -0.43 -6.72
C SER A 44 11.16 1.09 -6.59
N TRP A 45 10.22 1.69 -5.84
CA TRP A 45 10.24 3.12 -5.53
C TRP A 45 11.51 3.54 -4.79
N LYS A 46 11.85 2.83 -3.71
CA LYS A 46 13.02 3.12 -2.86
C LYS A 46 14.32 3.09 -3.65
N LYS A 47 14.43 2.18 -4.63
CA LYS A 47 15.61 2.03 -5.50
C LYS A 47 15.65 3.01 -6.67
N GLY A 48 14.63 3.86 -6.82
CA GLY A 48 14.57 4.84 -7.92
C GLY A 48 14.39 4.19 -9.29
N LYS A 49 13.70 3.04 -9.34
CA LYS A 49 13.34 2.36 -10.60
C LYS A 49 12.42 3.24 -11.47
N PRO A 50 12.30 2.94 -12.78
CA PRO A 50 11.35 3.63 -13.64
C PRO A 50 9.94 3.59 -13.05
N ARG A 51 9.20 4.72 -13.16
CA ARG A 51 7.84 4.81 -12.60
C ARG A 51 6.90 3.74 -13.15
N GLY A 52 7.10 3.32 -14.39
CA GLY A 52 6.34 2.23 -15.01
C GLY A 52 6.46 0.93 -14.22
N GLU A 53 7.67 0.57 -13.78
CA GLU A 53 7.93 -0.62 -12.97
C GLU A 53 7.15 -0.55 -11.64
N THR A 54 7.24 0.57 -10.91
CA THR A 54 6.46 0.73 -9.66
C THR A 54 4.94 0.65 -9.88
N ILE A 55 4.44 1.13 -11.03
CA ILE A 55 3.01 1.05 -11.35
C ILE A 55 2.61 -0.39 -11.69
N GLU A 56 3.45 -1.13 -12.40
CA GLU A 56 3.24 -2.55 -12.70
C GLU A 56 3.11 -3.37 -11.41
N GLU A 57 4.03 -3.19 -10.44
CA GLU A 57 3.94 -3.87 -9.14
C GLU A 57 2.64 -3.53 -8.37
N LEU A 58 2.17 -2.27 -8.46
CA LEU A 58 0.89 -1.89 -7.87
C LEU A 58 -0.31 -2.53 -8.58
N ILE A 59 -0.21 -2.78 -9.88
CA ILE A 59 -1.21 -3.56 -10.61
C ILE A 59 -1.17 -5.03 -10.19
N ASP A 60 0.00 -5.61 -9.92
CA ASP A 60 0.11 -6.99 -9.45
C ASP A 60 -0.54 -7.18 -8.07
N VAL A 61 -0.41 -6.20 -7.18
CA VAL A 61 -1.20 -6.16 -5.92
C VAL A 61 -2.70 -6.25 -6.22
N ILE A 62 -3.19 -5.48 -7.20
CA ILE A 62 -4.62 -5.48 -7.58
C ILE A 62 -5.02 -6.85 -8.14
N PHE A 63 -4.18 -7.52 -8.93
CA PHE A 63 -4.47 -8.86 -9.46
C PHE A 63 -4.70 -9.87 -8.34
N TYR A 64 -3.81 -9.90 -7.34
CA TYR A 64 -3.99 -10.80 -6.19
C TYR A 64 -5.22 -10.44 -5.34
N VAL A 65 -5.52 -9.15 -5.15
CA VAL A 65 -6.71 -8.71 -4.41
C VAL A 65 -8.00 -9.10 -5.15
N LEU A 66 -8.05 -8.93 -6.48
CA LEU A 66 -9.20 -9.34 -7.29
C LEU A 66 -9.40 -10.85 -7.23
N ASP A 67 -8.33 -11.65 -7.38
CA ASP A 67 -8.43 -13.11 -7.30
C ASP A 67 -8.86 -13.58 -5.91
N ALA A 68 -8.27 -13.01 -4.85
CA ALA A 68 -8.65 -13.30 -3.47
C ALA A 68 -10.12 -12.96 -3.21
N SER A 69 -10.59 -11.79 -3.67
CA SER A 69 -11.99 -11.37 -3.47
C SER A 69 -12.99 -12.33 -4.10
N ARG A 70 -12.68 -12.83 -5.31
CA ARG A 70 -13.50 -13.83 -6.00
C ARG A 70 -13.55 -15.16 -5.25
N LEU A 71 -12.44 -15.57 -4.64
CA LEU A 71 -12.39 -16.81 -3.85
C LEU A 71 -13.10 -16.66 -2.49
N ILE A 72 -13.05 -15.45 -1.88
CA ILE A 72 -13.72 -15.14 -0.60
C ILE A 72 -15.24 -15.11 -0.79
N ASP A 73 -15.72 -14.39 -1.79
CA ASP A 73 -17.13 -14.31 -2.13
C ASP A 73 -17.31 -14.27 -3.66
N PRO A 74 -17.58 -15.43 -4.29
CA PRO A 74 -17.79 -15.52 -5.73
C PRO A 74 -18.98 -14.71 -6.23
N THR A 75 -19.93 -14.39 -5.35
CA THR A 75 -21.19 -13.71 -5.69
C THR A 75 -21.11 -12.19 -5.56
N ALA A 76 -20.05 -11.67 -4.92
CA ALA A 76 -19.87 -10.24 -4.74
C ALA A 76 -19.59 -9.53 -6.08
N ASN A 77 -20.44 -8.55 -6.43
CA ASN A 77 -20.14 -7.60 -7.50
C ASN A 77 -19.18 -6.52 -7.00
N LEU A 78 -17.96 -6.47 -7.53
CA LEU A 78 -16.94 -5.55 -7.00
C LEU A 78 -17.18 -4.08 -7.36
N ASP A 79 -17.87 -3.80 -8.46
CA ASP A 79 -18.26 -2.43 -8.81
C ASP A 79 -19.19 -1.88 -7.73
N GLU A 80 -20.20 -2.66 -7.33
CA GLU A 80 -21.10 -2.27 -6.25
C GLU A 80 -20.40 -2.13 -4.90
N VAL A 81 -19.49 -3.04 -4.57
CA VAL A 81 -18.71 -2.99 -3.32
C VAL A 81 -17.85 -1.73 -3.29
N PHE A 82 -17.20 -1.40 -4.41
CA PHE A 82 -16.41 -0.18 -4.54
C PHE A 82 -17.27 1.07 -4.37
N GLU A 83 -18.39 1.19 -5.09
CA GLU A 83 -19.28 2.35 -5.02
C GLU A 83 -19.86 2.55 -3.61
N LYS A 84 -20.35 1.47 -2.98
CA LYS A 84 -20.84 1.49 -1.59
C LYS A 84 -19.74 1.98 -0.63
N LYS A 85 -18.49 1.53 -0.83
CA LYS A 85 -17.35 1.91 0.00
C LYS A 85 -16.93 3.36 -0.26
N LEU A 86 -16.92 3.80 -1.50
CA LEU A 86 -16.57 5.16 -1.92
C LEU A 86 -17.58 6.16 -1.33
N ALA A 87 -18.88 5.93 -1.51
CA ALA A 87 -19.94 6.74 -0.93
C ALA A 87 -19.80 6.85 0.60
N LYS A 88 -19.54 5.71 1.27
CA LYS A 88 -19.30 5.68 2.73
C LYS A 88 -18.02 6.41 3.16
N ASN A 89 -17.00 6.51 2.30
CA ASN A 89 -15.77 7.22 2.62
C ASN A 89 -15.92 8.73 2.40
N LEU A 90 -16.70 9.17 1.40
CA LEU A 90 -17.00 10.57 1.13
C LEU A 90 -17.80 11.25 2.26
N THR A 91 -18.58 10.48 3.03
CA THR A 91 -19.34 11.01 4.18
C THR A 91 -18.53 11.12 5.48
N ARG A 92 -17.27 10.66 5.52
CA ARG A 92 -16.44 10.69 6.73
C ARG A 92 -15.83 12.08 6.95
N PRO A 93 -15.64 12.53 8.22
CA PRO A 93 -14.93 13.77 8.53
C PRO A 93 -13.52 13.83 7.90
N PRO A 94 -12.92 15.03 7.76
CA PRO A 94 -11.84 15.26 6.81
C PRO A 94 -10.56 14.57 7.27
N ARG A 95 -10.30 13.39 6.72
CA ARG A 95 -9.10 13.05 5.94
C ARG A 95 -9.04 11.53 5.77
N TYR A 96 -9.01 11.09 4.52
CA TYR A 96 -8.73 9.70 4.17
C TYR A 96 -7.40 9.28 4.84
N GLY A 97 -7.46 8.30 5.75
CA GLY A 97 -6.30 7.81 6.49
C GLY A 97 -5.93 8.55 7.79
N GLU A 98 -6.60 9.65 8.16
CA GLU A 98 -6.31 10.35 9.43
C GLU A 98 -7.13 9.87 10.61
N ALA A 99 -8.32 9.31 10.38
CA ALA A 99 -9.03 8.57 11.43
C ALA A 99 -8.15 7.43 12.01
N PHE A 100 -7.20 6.89 11.22
CA PHE A 100 -6.20 5.94 11.71
C PHE A 100 -5.10 6.62 12.55
N ARG A 101 -4.72 7.87 12.22
CA ARG A 101 -3.76 8.67 13.02
C ARG A 101 -4.35 9.12 14.35
N GLU A 102 -5.63 9.48 14.39
CA GLU A 102 -6.34 9.80 15.63
C GLU A 102 -6.55 8.55 16.50
N LYS A 103 -6.88 7.40 15.90
CA LYS A 103 -6.99 6.13 16.62
C LYS A 103 -5.63 5.62 17.14
N LEU A 104 -4.54 5.92 16.43
CA LEU A 104 -3.16 5.78 16.91
C LEU A 104 -2.68 6.97 17.74
N GLY A 105 -3.55 7.95 18.03
CA GLY A 105 -3.28 9.20 18.74
C GLY A 105 -2.82 9.06 20.20
N SER A 106 -2.51 7.85 20.66
CA SER A 106 -1.81 7.57 21.90
C SER A 106 -0.32 7.19 21.72
N TRP A 107 0.17 7.03 20.48
CA TRP A 107 1.60 6.81 20.23
C TRP A 107 2.28 8.12 19.83
N SER A 108 2.78 8.84 20.83
CA SER A 108 3.78 9.88 20.67
C SER A 108 5.15 9.22 20.61
N PRO A 109 5.87 9.21 19.46
CA PRO A 109 7.30 8.97 19.50
C PRO A 109 7.88 10.18 20.21
N ARG A 110 8.23 10.00 21.48
CA ARG A 110 8.87 11.02 22.33
C ARG A 110 9.74 11.92 21.47
N ARG A 111 9.47 13.23 21.51
CA ARG A 111 10.40 14.27 21.08
C ARG A 111 11.74 14.02 21.80
N ARG A 112 12.64 13.25 21.20
CA ARG A 112 14.08 13.39 21.48
C ARG A 112 14.52 14.57 20.63
N SER A 113 14.38 15.77 21.19
CA SER A 113 15.23 16.88 20.80
C SER A 113 16.67 16.49 21.15
N ARG A 114 17.35 15.76 20.25
CA ARG A 114 18.81 15.83 20.21
C ARG A 114 19.15 17.23 19.73
N ARG A 115 19.31 18.17 20.68
CA ARG A 115 20.14 19.35 20.43
C ARG A 115 21.51 18.80 20.05
N LEU A 116 21.88 18.95 18.78
CA LEU A 116 23.26 18.76 18.37
C LEU A 116 24.13 19.74 19.20
N PRO A 117 25.25 19.30 19.79
CA PRO A 117 26.15 20.23 20.45
C PRO A 117 26.65 21.24 19.41
N ARG A 118 26.56 22.54 19.75
CA ARG A 118 27.13 23.60 18.93
C ARG A 118 28.64 23.40 18.89
N ALA A 119 29.23 23.44 17.70
CA ALA A 119 30.67 23.44 17.51
C ALA A 119 31.30 24.62 18.30
N PRO A 120 32.44 24.43 18.97
CA PRO A 120 33.12 25.52 19.66
C PRO A 120 33.64 26.54 18.64
N SER A 121 33.31 27.81 18.86
CA SER A 121 33.81 28.93 18.07
C SER A 121 35.31 29.11 18.32
N SER A 122 36.14 28.84 17.32
CA SER A 122 37.54 29.24 17.32
C SER A 122 37.63 30.76 17.16
N ARG A 123 37.92 31.47 18.25
CA ARG A 123 38.42 32.85 18.18
C ARG A 123 39.90 32.80 17.77
N PRO A 124 40.37 33.67 16.85
CA PRO A 124 41.78 33.77 16.54
C PRO A 124 42.53 34.40 17.73
N ALA A 125 43.64 33.78 18.12
CA ALA A 125 44.58 34.32 19.09
C ALA A 125 45.32 35.51 18.48
N GLY A 126 44.97 36.72 18.91
CA GLY A 126 45.86 37.86 18.84
C GLY A 126 46.63 37.96 20.15
N ILE A 127 47.95 38.02 20.07
CA ILE A 127 48.83 39.07 20.62
C ILE A 127 50.28 38.62 20.36
N ARG A 128 51.02 39.47 19.64
CA ARG A 128 52.47 39.44 19.55
C ARG A 128 53.02 40.17 20.78
N GLY A 129 54.02 39.59 21.41
CA GLY A 129 54.92 40.17 22.41
C GLY A 129 56.18 39.33 22.42
#